data_AF-A0A0A2WTM1-F1
#
_entry.id   AF-A0A0A2WTM1-F1
#
_cell.length_a   1.000
_cell.length_b   1.000
_cell.length_c   1.000
_cell.angle_alpha   90.00
_cell.angle_beta   90.00
_cell.angle_gamma   90.00
#
_symmetry.space_group_name_H-M   'P 1'
#
loop_
_entity.id
_entity.type
_entity.pdbx_description
1 polymer ?
#
loop_
_entity_poly.entity_id
_entity_poly.type
_entity_poly.pdbx_seq_one_letter_code
_entity_poly.pdbx_strand_id
1 'polypeptide(L)'
;MKKLRRLEDLLPHIREGRYRLGPHVAKHMLQEGFTEWDVLRALEWGRELAVYPEDQRMLVLGYMVFPPRLRLPLHVVLEYATPRYVTLVTAFIPKDPHRVYSRSRLAALLRFDGALEEVRYTGPKDRYPA
;
A
#
# COMPACT_ATOMS: atom_id res chain seq x y z
N MET A 1 15.88 -6.98 -21.58
CA MET A 1 14.93 -6.22 -20.72
C MET A 1 14.34 -7.18 -19.69
N LYS A 2 14.39 -6.86 -18.38
CA LYS A 2 13.65 -7.65 -17.38
C LYS A 2 12.15 -7.48 -17.68
N LYS A 3 11.40 -8.59 -17.81
CA LYS A 3 9.95 -8.56 -18.04
C LYS A 3 9.29 -7.80 -16.89
N LEU A 4 8.49 -6.77 -17.21
CA LEU A 4 7.66 -6.07 -16.24
C LEU A 4 6.65 -7.06 -15.67
N ARG A 5 6.66 -7.27 -14.35
CA ARG A 5 5.66 -8.11 -13.68
C ARG A 5 4.40 -7.31 -13.40
N ARG A 6 3.27 -7.97 -13.55
CA ARG A 6 1.92 -7.49 -13.24
C ARG A 6 1.40 -8.13 -11.97
N LEU A 7 0.38 -7.55 -11.37
CA LEU A 7 -0.31 -8.09 -10.20
C LEU A 7 -0.81 -9.51 -10.47
N GLU A 8 -1.36 -9.76 -11.67
CA GLU A 8 -1.78 -11.10 -12.10
C GLU A 8 -0.65 -12.14 -12.05
N ASP A 9 0.60 -11.75 -12.30
CA ASP A 9 1.77 -12.65 -12.18
C ASP A 9 2.11 -12.97 -10.71
N LEU A 10 1.69 -12.11 -9.79
CA LEU A 10 2.01 -12.21 -8.35
C LEU A 10 0.89 -12.88 -7.54
N LEU A 11 -0.36 -12.77 -8.00
CA LEU A 11 -1.53 -13.35 -7.32
C LEU A 11 -1.41 -14.86 -7.04
N PRO A 12 -0.88 -15.71 -7.93
CA PRO A 12 -0.67 -17.13 -7.60
C PRO A 12 0.25 -17.33 -6.40
N HIS A 13 1.34 -16.56 -6.29
CA HIS A 13 2.24 -16.63 -5.14
C HIS A 13 1.52 -16.24 -3.85
N ILE A 14 0.71 -15.18 -3.88
CA ILE A 14 -0.04 -14.71 -2.72
C ILE A 14 -1.09 -15.76 -2.29
N ARG A 15 -1.86 -16.31 -3.23
CA ARG A 15 -2.90 -17.33 -2.96
C ARG A 15 -2.35 -18.61 -2.36
N GLU A 16 -1.12 -18.99 -2.74
CA GLU A 16 -0.42 -20.15 -2.20
C GLU A 16 0.28 -19.86 -0.86
N GLY A 17 0.08 -18.68 -0.27
CA GLY A 17 0.74 -18.29 0.98
C GLY A 17 2.22 -17.93 0.84
N ARG A 18 2.73 -17.80 -0.39
CA ARG A 18 4.13 -17.42 -0.67
C ARG A 18 4.32 -15.91 -0.62
N TYR A 19 3.92 -15.30 0.49
CA TYR A 19 4.16 -13.89 0.75
C TYR A 19 4.74 -13.67 2.14
N ARG A 20 5.24 -12.45 2.38
CA ARG A 20 5.75 -12.01 3.69
C ARG A 20 5.15 -10.67 4.02
N LEU A 21 4.78 -10.48 5.28
CA LEU A 21 4.43 -9.17 5.81
C LEU A 21 5.71 -8.39 6.13
N GLY A 22 5.87 -7.23 5.51
CA GLY A 22 6.89 -6.27 5.89
C GLY A 22 6.58 -5.64 7.25
N PRO A 23 7.59 -5.18 8.01
CA PRO A 23 7.38 -4.55 9.32
C PRO A 23 6.37 -3.39 9.29
N HIS A 24 6.32 -2.63 8.19
CA HIS A 24 5.41 -1.49 8.07
C HIS A 24 3.95 -1.92 7.91
N VAL A 25 3.65 -3.02 7.21
CA VAL A 25 2.26 -3.51 7.09
C VAL A 25 1.70 -3.83 8.47
N ALA A 26 2.45 -4.56 9.31
CA ALA A 26 2.00 -4.93 10.64
C ALA A 26 1.71 -3.69 11.51
N LYS A 27 2.50 -2.63 11.39
CA LYS A 27 2.28 -1.37 12.09
C LYS A 27 1.01 -0.66 11.60
N HIS A 28 0.83 -0.51 10.29
CA HIS A 28 -0.36 0.16 9.74
C HIS A 28 -1.64 -0.65 10.00
N MET A 29 -1.57 -1.98 9.98
CA MET A 29 -2.67 -2.84 10.41
C MET A 29 -3.17 -2.48 11.81
N LEU A 30 -2.24 -2.30 12.76
CA LEU A 30 -2.56 -1.88 14.13
C LEU A 30 -3.09 -0.45 14.20
N GLN A 31 -2.45 0.50 13.50
CA GLN A 31 -2.78 1.93 13.59
C GLN A 31 -4.08 2.29 12.88
N GLU A 32 -4.39 1.63 11.78
CA GLU A 32 -5.51 1.97 10.90
C GLU A 32 -6.66 0.96 10.98
N GLY A 33 -6.48 -0.13 11.74
CA GLY A 33 -7.55 -1.06 12.09
C GLY A 33 -7.95 -2.02 10.97
N PHE A 34 -6.99 -2.44 10.13
CA PHE A 34 -7.21 -3.48 9.12
C PHE A 34 -6.37 -4.72 9.39
N THR A 35 -6.82 -5.87 8.88
CA THR A 35 -6.18 -7.16 9.10
C THR A 35 -5.34 -7.60 7.90
N GLU A 36 -4.54 -8.65 8.08
CA GLU A 36 -3.84 -9.30 6.96
C GLU A 36 -4.83 -9.82 5.91
N TRP A 37 -5.95 -10.38 6.36
CA TRP A 37 -7.01 -10.85 5.46
C TRP A 37 -7.58 -9.72 4.59
N ASP A 38 -7.75 -8.53 5.17
CA ASP A 38 -8.20 -7.36 4.43
C ASP A 38 -7.22 -6.96 3.33
N VAL A 39 -5.91 -7.00 3.62
CA VAL A 39 -4.85 -6.75 2.63
C VAL A 39 -4.91 -7.77 1.49
N LEU A 40 -5.02 -9.06 1.82
CA LEU A 40 -5.07 -10.13 0.81
C LEU A 40 -6.32 -10.01 -0.09
N ARG A 41 -7.48 -9.73 0.52
CA ARG A 41 -8.74 -9.50 -0.21
C ARG A 41 -8.68 -8.26 -1.09
N ALA A 42 -8.04 -7.19 -0.61
CA ALA A 42 -7.83 -5.98 -1.39
C ALA A 42 -6.96 -6.25 -2.63
N LEU A 43 -5.95 -7.12 -2.51
CA LEU A 43 -5.09 -7.51 -3.64
C LEU A 43 -5.82 -8.39 -4.67
N GLU A 44 -6.69 -9.29 -4.23
CA GLU A 44 -7.42 -10.22 -5.11
C GLU A 44 -8.22 -9.50 -6.21
N TRP A 45 -8.82 -8.35 -5.87
CA TRP A 45 -9.63 -7.52 -6.76
C TRP A 45 -8.99 -6.15 -7.05
N GLY A 46 -7.70 -6.01 -6.71
CA GLY A 46 -6.99 -4.77 -6.72
C GLY A 46 -6.66 -4.28 -8.13
N ARG A 47 -6.60 -2.96 -8.29
CA ARG A 47 -6.14 -2.29 -9.50
C ARG A 47 -4.69 -1.85 -9.32
N GLU A 48 -3.85 -2.17 -10.29
CA GLU A 48 -2.51 -1.58 -10.39
C GLU A 48 -2.61 -0.06 -10.59
N LEU A 49 -2.06 0.71 -9.67
CA LEU A 49 -1.93 2.16 -9.82
C LEU A 49 -0.58 2.54 -10.43
N ALA A 50 0.48 1.86 -10.01
CA ALA A 50 1.83 2.10 -10.52
C ALA A 50 2.73 0.87 -10.38
N VAL A 51 3.68 0.76 -11.30
CA VAL A 51 4.78 -0.22 -11.26
C VAL A 51 6.09 0.56 -11.21
N TYR A 52 6.98 0.16 -10.30
CA TYR A 52 8.32 0.74 -10.11
C TYR A 52 9.36 -0.35 -10.43
N PRO A 53 9.76 -0.50 -11.70
CA PRO A 53 10.57 -1.63 -12.15
C PRO A 53 11.95 -1.66 -11.51
N GLU A 54 12.52 -0.50 -11.22
CA GLU A 54 13.86 -0.33 -10.65
C GLU A 54 13.96 -0.92 -9.23
N ASP A 55 12.87 -0.79 -8.47
CA ASP A 55 12.77 -1.33 -7.10
C ASP A 55 12.06 -2.69 -7.07
N GLN A 56 11.61 -3.20 -8.23
CA GLN A 56 10.77 -4.39 -8.35
C GLN A 56 9.54 -4.31 -7.43
N ARG A 57 8.90 -3.14 -7.46
CA ARG A 57 7.73 -2.81 -6.63
C ARG A 57 6.52 -2.45 -7.47
N MET A 58 5.33 -2.54 -6.86
CA MET A 58 4.11 -2.00 -7.43
C MET A 58 3.19 -1.48 -6.33
N LEU A 59 2.40 -0.47 -6.69
CA LEU A 59 1.32 0.08 -5.87
C LEU A 59 0.00 -0.43 -6.42
N VAL A 60 -0.78 -1.06 -5.55
CA VAL A 60 -2.09 -1.61 -5.84
C VAL A 60 -3.14 -0.87 -5.01
N LEU A 61 -4.23 -0.48 -5.63
CA LEU A 61 -5.43 -0.01 -4.96
C LEU A 61 -6.43 -1.16 -4.89
N GLY A 62 -6.70 -1.63 -3.68
CA GLY A 62 -7.82 -2.51 -3.39
C GLY A 62 -8.84 -1.84 -2.48
N TYR A 63 -9.82 -2.64 -2.05
CA TYR A 63 -10.86 -2.16 -1.14
C TYR A 63 -11.17 -3.21 -0.08
N MET A 64 -11.28 -2.76 1.16
CA MET A 64 -11.94 -3.50 2.22
C MET A 64 -13.45 -3.31 2.08
N VAL A 65 -14.22 -4.38 2.13
CA VAL A 65 -15.67 -4.35 1.95
C VAL A 65 -16.34 -4.75 3.26
N PHE A 66 -17.00 -3.78 3.89
CA PHE A 66 -17.76 -3.98 5.11
C PHE A 66 -19.26 -3.91 4.78
N PRO A 67 -20.01 -5.00 4.99
CA PRO A 67 -21.46 -5.00 4.79
C PRO A 67 -22.14 -3.94 5.69
N PRO A 68 -23.23 -3.30 5.23
CA PRO A 68 -23.94 -3.56 3.98
C PRO A 68 -23.43 -2.77 2.76
N ARG A 69 -22.68 -1.66 2.93
CA ARG A 69 -22.32 -0.75 1.81
C ARG A 69 -20.98 -0.02 1.95
N LEU A 70 -20.21 -0.24 3.01
CA LEU A 70 -18.99 0.51 3.24
C LEU A 70 -17.83 -0.14 2.47
N ARG A 71 -17.13 0.66 1.66
CA ARG A 71 -15.91 0.25 0.96
C ARG A 71 -14.81 1.22 1.33
N LEU A 72 -13.80 0.73 2.03
CA LEU A 72 -12.64 1.55 2.38
C LEU A 72 -11.49 1.27 1.41
N PRO A 73 -10.90 2.30 0.79
CA PRO A 73 -9.76 2.14 -0.10
C PRO A 73 -8.55 1.66 0.71
N LEU A 74 -7.77 0.76 0.11
CA LEU A 74 -6.52 0.29 0.70
C LEU A 74 -5.43 0.32 -0.37
N HIS A 75 -4.40 1.12 -0.13
CA HIS A 75 -3.17 1.07 -0.90
C HIS A 75 -2.28 -0.01 -0.34
N VAL A 76 -1.78 -0.88 -1.21
CA VAL A 76 -0.86 -1.96 -0.86
C VAL A 76 0.36 -1.87 -1.76
N VAL A 77 1.54 -1.87 -1.15
CA VAL A 77 2.81 -1.86 -1.87
C VAL A 77 3.38 -3.26 -1.85
N LEU A 78 3.57 -3.83 -3.03
CA LEU A 78 4.18 -5.15 -3.21
C LEU A 78 5.64 -4.99 -3.65
N GLU A 79 6.51 -5.88 -3.19
CA GLU A 79 7.85 -6.08 -3.72
C GLU A 79 8.03 -7.54 -4.15
N TYR A 80 8.62 -7.73 -5.33
CA TYR A 80 8.78 -9.04 -5.97
C TYR A 80 10.23 -9.29 -6.42
N ALA A 81 11.19 -8.72 -5.69
CA ALA A 81 12.61 -8.90 -5.95
C ALA A 81 13.08 -10.33 -5.70
N THR A 82 12.53 -10.98 -4.67
CA THR A 82 12.82 -12.38 -4.35
C THR A 82 12.00 -13.31 -5.25
N PRO A 83 12.64 -14.25 -5.97
CA PRO A 83 11.90 -15.20 -6.80
C PRO A 83 10.89 -16.00 -5.99
N ARG A 84 9.68 -16.19 -6.55
CA ARG A 84 8.60 -17.04 -6.01
C ARG A 84 8.00 -16.56 -4.68
N TYR A 85 8.39 -15.38 -4.20
CA TYR A 85 7.83 -14.75 -3.00
C TYR A 85 7.43 -13.31 -3.29
N VAL A 86 6.39 -12.84 -2.60
CA VAL A 86 5.94 -11.45 -2.64
C VAL A 86 6.03 -10.85 -1.24
N THR A 87 6.70 -9.72 -1.09
CA THR A 87 6.70 -8.99 0.18
C THR A 87 5.61 -7.93 0.12
N LEU A 88 4.69 -7.96 1.08
CA LEU A 88 3.75 -6.86 1.35
C LEU A 88 4.55 -5.81 2.12
N VAL A 89 5.06 -4.78 1.44
CA VAL A 89 6.02 -3.84 2.03
C VAL A 89 5.33 -2.90 3.02
N THR A 90 4.22 -2.31 2.60
CA THR A 90 3.33 -1.50 3.43
C THR A 90 1.90 -1.57 2.89
N ALA A 91 0.93 -1.27 3.73
CA ALA A 91 -0.46 -1.05 3.35
C ALA A 91 -1.00 0.12 4.18
N PHE A 92 -1.86 0.95 3.61
CA PHE A 92 -2.47 2.09 4.31
C PHE A 92 -3.76 2.54 3.60
N ILE A 93 -4.65 3.20 4.33
CA ILE A 93 -5.88 3.82 3.86
C ILE A 93 -5.52 5.20 3.30
N PRO A 94 -5.55 5.41 1.98
CA PRO A 94 -5.17 6.68 1.38
C PRO A 94 -6.26 7.74 1.56
N LYS A 95 -5.85 9.00 1.75
CA LYS A 95 -6.76 10.17 1.65
C LYS A 95 -7.33 10.33 0.23
N ASP A 96 -6.53 10.02 -0.79
CA ASP A 96 -6.92 10.03 -2.20
C ASP A 96 -6.65 8.64 -2.82
N PRO A 97 -7.70 7.83 -3.07
CA PRO A 97 -7.56 6.45 -3.52
C PRO A 97 -6.88 6.29 -4.88
N HIS A 98 -7.06 7.24 -5.80
CA HIS A 98 -6.53 7.13 -7.17
C HIS A 98 -5.18 7.81 -7.33
N ARG A 99 -4.64 8.39 -6.24
CA ARG A 99 -3.34 9.03 -6.26
C ARG A 99 -2.22 8.03 -6.54
N VAL A 100 -1.46 8.33 -7.58
CA VAL A 100 -0.18 7.68 -7.87
C VAL A 100 0.94 8.44 -7.17
N TYR A 101 1.87 7.72 -6.54
CA TYR A 101 3.03 8.31 -5.90
C TYR A 101 4.26 8.23 -6.81
N SER A 102 5.13 9.22 -6.76
CA SER A 102 6.45 9.09 -7.36
C SER A 102 7.28 8.06 -6.61
N ARG A 103 8.29 7.48 -7.26
CA ARG A 103 9.26 6.57 -6.63
C ARG A 103 9.89 7.19 -5.38
N SER A 104 10.30 8.46 -5.45
CA SER A 104 10.89 9.19 -4.32
C SER A 104 9.91 9.37 -3.17
N ARG A 105 8.63 9.65 -3.46
CA ARG A 105 7.57 9.77 -2.45
C ARG A 105 7.25 8.43 -1.81
N LEU A 106 7.17 7.35 -2.59
CA LEU A 106 7.00 6.00 -2.07
C LEU A 106 8.15 5.61 -1.14
N ALA A 107 9.40 5.83 -1.59
CA ALA A 107 10.56 5.57 -0.76
C ALA A 107 10.56 6.41 0.52
N ALA A 108 10.05 7.65 0.48
CA ALA A 108 9.87 8.46 1.68
C ALA A 108 8.78 7.87 2.60
N LEU A 109 7.63 7.45 2.08
CA LEU A 109 6.57 6.80 2.87
C LEU A 109 7.07 5.52 3.56
N LEU A 110 7.93 4.75 2.88
CA LEU A 110 8.53 3.53 3.42
C LEU A 110 9.64 3.81 4.45
N ARG A 111 10.35 4.93 4.33
CA ARG A 111 11.38 5.33 5.31
C ARG A 111 10.79 5.99 6.55
N PHE A 112 9.69 6.74 6.38
CA PHE A 112 9.12 7.55 7.44
C PHE A 112 7.95 6.85 8.09
N ASP A 113 8.23 6.40 9.30
CA ASP A 113 7.39 5.61 10.18
C ASP A 113 6.28 6.45 10.86
N GLY A 114 5.60 7.31 10.11
CA GLY A 114 4.56 8.23 10.61
C GLY A 114 5.06 9.59 11.12
N ALA A 115 6.33 9.97 10.90
CA ALA A 115 6.92 11.18 11.47
C ALA A 115 6.94 12.43 10.56
N LEU A 116 6.58 12.34 9.27
CA LEU A 116 6.52 13.53 8.39
C LEU A 116 5.30 13.49 7.45
N GLU A 117 4.11 13.67 8.04
CA GLU A 117 3.23 14.75 7.58
C GLU A 117 3.40 15.92 8.57
N GLU A 118 4.58 16.58 8.58
CA GLU A 118 4.65 17.89 9.23
C GLU A 118 3.68 18.80 8.47
N VAL A 119 2.50 19.04 9.04
CA VAL A 119 1.68 20.17 8.62
C VAL A 119 2.47 21.40 9.03
N ARG A 120 3.26 21.95 8.11
CA ARG A 120 3.82 23.29 8.26
C ARG A 120 2.69 24.27 8.06
N TYR A 121 2.08 24.67 9.18
CA TYR A 121 1.19 25.81 9.20
C TYR A 121 2.02 27.05 8.86
N THR A 122 1.68 27.73 7.77
CA THR A 122 2.32 28.98 7.38
C THR A 122 1.86 30.16 8.24
N GLY A 123 0.92 29.93 9.17
CA GLY A 123 0.43 30.91 10.13
C GLY A 123 -0.11 30.26 11.42
N PRO A 124 -0.60 31.07 12.37
CA PRO A 124 -1.15 30.59 13.65
C PRO A 124 -2.27 29.55 13.47
N LYS A 125 -2.24 28.49 14.30
CA LYS A 125 -3.09 27.28 14.16
C LYS A 125 -4.60 27.55 14.29
N ASP A 126 -4.96 28.61 15.00
CA ASP A 126 -6.32 29.15 15.19
C ASP A 126 -6.96 29.71 13.91
N ARG A 127 -6.19 29.91 12.83
CA ARG A 127 -6.70 30.39 11.53
C ARG A 127 -7.20 29.29 10.60
N TYR A 128 -7.04 28.03 10.97
CA TYR A 128 -7.45 26.90 10.14
C TYR A 128 -8.75 26.31 10.68
N PRO A 129 -9.78 26.09 9.85
CA PRO A 129 -11.03 25.50 10.28
C PRO A 129 -10.80 24.06 10.76
N ALA A 130 -11.48 23.68 11.84
CA ALA A 130 -11.42 22.37 12.48
C ALA A 130 -12.05 21.26 11.62
#